data_AF-A0A6J8DV70-F1
#
_entry.id   AF-A0A6J8DV70-F1
#
_cell.length_a   1.000
_cell.length_b   1.000
_cell.length_c   1.000
_cell.angle_alpha   90.00
_cell.angle_beta   90.00
_cell.angle_gamma   90.00
#
_symmetry.space_group_name_H-M   'P 1'
#
loop_
_entity.id
_entity.type
_entity.pdbx_description
1 polymer ?
#
loop_
_entity_poly.entity_id
_entity_poly.type
_entity_poly.pdbx_seq_one_letter_code
_entity_poly.pdbx_strand_id
1 'polypeptide(L)'
;MEKLRAPERFNLDAHDLADAWKKWKEELNLYIDLVMDSEDEQAKVKLFLYLVGTRGREIYLTMAFDQEPQNRTLEMVLQAFDGYCNPKRNETVERYRFNMRNQNREETFDKYVTELKILVTTCNYGALQESLIRDKIICGIQDSHLRERLLRVIDLDLPKCLQNFKSSRTV
;
A
#
# COMPACT_ATOMS: atom_id res chain seq x y z
N MET A 1 -31.72 1.15 20.16
CA MET A 1 -30.73 0.62 19.20
C MET A 1 -30.10 1.82 18.52
N GLU A 2 -28.81 2.06 18.71
CA GLU A 2 -28.10 3.08 17.95
C GLU A 2 -28.25 2.77 16.46
N LYS A 3 -28.65 3.78 15.67
CA LYS A 3 -28.73 3.64 14.23
C LYS A 3 -27.32 3.38 13.70
N LEU A 4 -27.11 2.23 13.08
CA LEU A 4 -25.85 1.92 12.41
C LEU A 4 -25.52 3.06 11.44
N ARG A 5 -24.32 3.64 11.60
CA ARG A 5 -23.87 4.76 10.77
C ARG A 5 -23.27 4.21 9.48
N ALA A 6 -23.62 4.84 8.36
CA ALA A 6 -22.95 4.56 7.10
C ALA A 6 -21.48 5.03 7.16
N PRO A 7 -20.59 4.41 6.38
CA PRO A 7 -19.21 4.86 6.25
C PRO A 7 -19.14 6.33 5.84
N GLU A 8 -18.05 7.00 6.22
CA GLU A 8 -17.76 8.32 5.67
C GLU A 8 -17.60 8.27 4.15
N ARG A 9 -17.74 9.41 3.47
CA ARG A 9 -17.55 9.44 2.01
C ARG A 9 -16.10 9.10 1.67
N PHE A 10 -15.91 8.30 0.63
CA PHE A 10 -14.57 7.94 0.16
C PHE A 10 -13.79 9.19 -0.29
N ASN A 11 -12.60 9.39 0.28
CA ASN A 11 -11.71 10.47 -0.11
C ASN A 11 -10.82 10.06 -1.29
N LEU A 12 -11.24 10.42 -2.50
CA LEU A 12 -10.53 10.17 -3.76
C LEU A 12 -9.25 11.01 -3.93
N ASP A 13 -9.04 12.03 -3.11
CA ASP A 13 -7.87 12.91 -3.13
C ASP A 13 -6.85 12.55 -2.03
N ALA A 14 -6.96 11.36 -1.44
CA ALA A 14 -6.04 10.88 -0.43
C ALA A 14 -4.60 10.77 -0.96
N HIS A 15 -3.63 11.16 -0.13
CA HIS A 15 -2.21 11.08 -0.49
C HIS A 15 -1.75 9.65 -0.81
N ASP A 16 -2.25 8.67 -0.06
CA ASP A 16 -2.14 7.24 -0.37
C ASP A 16 -3.53 6.69 -0.72
N LEU A 17 -3.90 6.85 -1.99
CA LEU A 17 -5.22 6.42 -2.50
C LEU A 17 -5.45 4.92 -2.33
N ALA A 18 -4.40 4.10 -2.41
CA ALA A 18 -4.51 2.65 -2.31
C ALA A 18 -4.82 2.21 -0.87
N ASP A 19 -4.11 2.77 0.13
CA ASP A 19 -4.39 2.49 1.54
C ASP A 19 -5.74 3.07 1.98
N ALA A 20 -6.07 4.29 1.55
CA ALA A 20 -7.37 4.91 1.82
C ALA A 20 -8.53 4.08 1.24
N TRP A 21 -8.38 3.60 0.00
CA TRP A 21 -9.36 2.72 -0.63
C TRP A 21 -9.51 1.39 0.12
N LYS A 22 -8.40 0.76 0.50
CA LYS A 22 -8.42 -0.50 1.25
C LYS A 22 -9.23 -0.37 2.54
N LYS A 23 -8.92 0.63 3.37
CA LYS A 23 -9.62 0.86 4.65
C LYS A 23 -11.09 1.17 4.44
N TRP A 24 -11.41 2.04 3.49
CA TRP A 24 -12.79 2.43 3.19
C TRP A 24 -13.61 1.26 2.63
N LYS A 25 -13.04 0.45 1.74
CA LYS A 25 -13.68 -0.76 1.19
C LYS A 25 -13.97 -1.80 2.27
N GLU A 26 -13.05 -1.99 3.23
CA GLU A 26 -13.27 -2.87 4.39
C GLU A 26 -14.48 -2.40 5.21
N GLU A 27 -14.57 -1.10 5.53
CA GLU A 27 -15.71 -0.53 6.28
C GLU A 27 -17.03 -0.61 5.49
N LEU A 28 -17.00 -0.33 4.19
CA LEU A 28 -18.16 -0.45 3.30
C LEU A 28 -18.72 -1.88 3.30
N ASN A 29 -17.87 -2.89 3.13
CA ASN A 29 -18.32 -4.29 3.09
C ASN A 29 -19.01 -4.68 4.40
N LEU A 30 -18.41 -4.32 5.54
CA LEU A 30 -19.05 -4.54 6.86
C LEU A 30 -20.41 -3.86 6.96
N TYR A 31 -20.53 -2.62 6.47
CA TYR A 31 -21.80 -1.90 6.49
C TYR A 31 -22.86 -2.60 5.62
N ILE A 32 -22.51 -2.99 4.39
CA ILE A 32 -23.42 -3.66 3.45
C ILE A 32 -23.90 -5.00 4.04
N ASP A 33 -22.99 -5.80 4.59
CA ASP A 33 -23.31 -7.10 5.20
C ASP A 33 -24.27 -6.97 6.41
N LEU A 34 -24.24 -5.83 7.09
CA LEU A 34 -25.11 -5.55 8.25
C LEU A 34 -26.49 -5.00 7.86
N VAL A 35 -26.65 -4.37 6.69
CA VAL A 35 -27.88 -3.64 6.32
C VAL A 35 -28.62 -4.22 5.12
N MET A 36 -28.01 -5.15 4.39
CA MET A 36 -28.57 -5.70 3.15
C MET A 36 -28.62 -7.22 3.18
N ASP A 37 -29.56 -7.78 2.41
CA ASP A 37 -29.54 -9.21 2.11
C ASP A 37 -28.42 -9.53 1.11
N SER A 38 -27.82 -10.70 1.28
CA SER A 38 -26.78 -11.23 0.42
C SER A 38 -27.22 -11.43 -1.04
N GLU A 39 -28.50 -11.62 -1.32
CA GLU A 39 -29.01 -11.90 -2.68
C GLU A 39 -29.29 -10.64 -3.54
N ASP A 40 -29.36 -9.44 -2.96
CA ASP A 40 -29.75 -8.21 -3.69
C ASP A 40 -28.55 -7.42 -4.24
N GLU A 41 -27.87 -7.99 -5.22
CA GLU A 41 -26.67 -7.40 -5.85
C GLU A 41 -26.93 -6.01 -6.46
N GLN A 42 -28.10 -5.79 -7.06
CA GLN A 42 -28.43 -4.52 -7.69
C GLN A 42 -28.62 -3.40 -6.66
N ALA A 43 -29.23 -3.70 -5.51
CA ALA A 43 -29.33 -2.71 -4.45
C ALA A 43 -27.95 -2.44 -3.82
N LYS A 44 -27.08 -3.46 -3.66
CA LYS A 44 -25.70 -3.26 -3.17
C LYS A 44 -24.90 -2.33 -4.07
N VAL A 45 -24.94 -2.53 -5.40
CA VAL A 45 -24.28 -1.64 -6.36
C VAL A 45 -24.80 -0.22 -6.26
N LYS A 46 -26.12 -0.02 -6.15
CA LYS A 46 -26.72 1.31 -5.98
C LYS A 46 -26.27 1.98 -4.68
N LEU A 47 -26.23 1.23 -3.58
CA LEU A 47 -25.77 1.73 -2.29
C LEU A 47 -24.29 2.14 -2.35
N PHE A 48 -23.44 1.31 -2.96
CA PHE A 48 -22.05 1.68 -3.21
C PHE A 48 -21.94 2.98 -4.01
N LEU A 49 -22.64 3.09 -5.14
CA LEU A 49 -22.61 4.28 -6.00
C LEU A 49 -23.14 5.53 -5.29
N TYR A 50 -24.04 5.37 -4.32
CA TYR A 50 -24.48 6.44 -3.45
C TYR A 50 -23.37 6.89 -2.49
N LEU A 51 -22.74 5.94 -1.78
CA LEU A 51 -21.74 6.20 -0.74
C LEU A 51 -20.39 6.69 -1.29
N VAL A 52 -19.96 6.19 -2.46
CA VAL A 52 -18.71 6.62 -3.12
C VAL A 52 -18.79 8.08 -3.61
N GLY A 53 -20.00 8.65 -3.68
CA GLY A 53 -20.22 10.06 -3.99
C GLY A 53 -20.10 10.40 -5.48
N THR A 54 -20.28 11.70 -5.79
CA THR A 54 -20.36 12.20 -7.17
C THR A 54 -19.10 11.89 -7.98
N ARG A 55 -17.92 12.17 -7.41
CA ARG A 55 -16.65 11.92 -8.09
C ARG A 55 -16.40 10.44 -8.36
N GLY A 56 -16.77 9.57 -7.41
CA GLY A 56 -16.71 8.13 -7.61
C GLY A 56 -17.64 7.65 -8.73
N ARG A 57 -18.85 8.21 -8.83
CA ARG A 57 -19.77 7.90 -9.94
C ARG A 57 -19.24 8.36 -11.29
N GLU A 58 -18.57 9.52 -11.36
CA GLU A 58 -17.89 9.97 -12.59
C GLU A 58 -16.82 8.96 -13.02
N ILE A 59 -16.00 8.48 -12.09
CA ILE A 59 -14.99 7.44 -12.34
C ILE A 59 -15.65 6.15 -12.82
N TYR A 60 -16.72 5.70 -12.16
CA TYR A 60 -17.47 4.50 -12.54
C TYR A 60 -17.95 4.55 -13.99
N LEU A 61 -18.40 5.72 -14.48
CA LEU A 61 -18.84 5.90 -15.86
C LEU A 61 -17.71 5.77 -16.90
N THR A 62 -16.45 5.92 -16.47
CA THR A 62 -15.27 5.73 -17.35
C THR A 62 -14.77 4.29 -17.39
N MET A 63 -15.26 3.42 -16.49
CA MET A 63 -14.80 2.04 -16.38
C MET A 63 -15.46 1.15 -17.43
N ALA A 64 -14.67 0.26 -18.02
CA ALA A 64 -15.15 -0.79 -18.90
C ALA A 64 -15.60 -2.00 -18.06
N PHE A 65 -16.78 -2.53 -18.38
CA PHE A 65 -17.31 -3.75 -17.80
C PHE A 65 -17.76 -4.69 -18.92
N ASP A 66 -17.49 -5.98 -18.77
CA ASP A 66 -17.94 -7.01 -19.72
C ASP A 66 -19.45 -7.30 -19.62
N GLN A 67 -20.09 -6.83 -18.55
CA GLN A 67 -21.50 -7.05 -18.27
C GLN A 67 -22.31 -5.75 -18.34
N GLU A 68 -23.56 -5.89 -18.80
CA GLU A 68 -24.56 -4.82 -18.77
C GLU A 68 -24.86 -4.37 -17.33
N PRO A 69 -25.23 -3.09 -17.09
CA PRO A 69 -25.42 -2.54 -15.75
C PRO A 69 -26.30 -3.37 -14.82
N GLN A 70 -27.40 -3.93 -15.32
CA GLN A 70 -28.34 -4.77 -14.57
C GLN A 70 -27.79 -6.14 -14.14
N ASN A 71 -26.67 -6.57 -14.72
CA ASN A 71 -26.03 -7.86 -14.43
C ASN A 71 -24.71 -7.69 -13.64
N ARG A 72 -24.33 -6.46 -13.29
CA ARG A 72 -23.11 -6.20 -12.51
C ARG A 72 -23.35 -6.52 -11.05
N THR A 73 -22.43 -7.26 -10.44
CA THR A 73 -22.41 -7.49 -8.99
C THR A 73 -21.60 -6.41 -8.28
N LEU A 74 -21.78 -6.27 -6.97
CA LEU A 74 -20.96 -5.38 -6.15
C LEU A 74 -19.48 -5.75 -6.29
N GLU A 75 -19.15 -7.04 -6.29
CA GLU A 75 -17.78 -7.52 -6.41
C GLU A 75 -17.11 -7.04 -7.70
N MET A 76 -17.80 -7.15 -8.84
CA MET A 76 -17.26 -6.67 -10.13
C MET A 76 -16.96 -5.17 -10.09
N VAL A 77 -17.85 -4.38 -9.47
CA VAL A 77 -17.66 -2.94 -9.34
C VAL A 77 -16.47 -2.64 -8.41
N LEU A 78 -16.38 -3.32 -7.27
CA LEU A 78 -15.27 -3.15 -6.33
C LEU A 78 -13.93 -3.55 -6.95
N GLN A 79 -13.88 -4.60 -7.78
CA GLN A 79 -12.66 -4.98 -8.50
C GLN A 79 -12.23 -3.92 -9.52
N ALA A 80 -13.17 -3.30 -10.23
CA ALA A 80 -12.86 -2.18 -11.12
C ALA A 80 -12.28 -0.99 -10.33
N PHE A 81 -12.85 -0.67 -9.16
CA PHE A 81 -12.32 0.37 -8.27
C PHE A 81 -10.99 -0.02 -7.61
N ASP A 82 -10.74 -1.30 -7.32
CA ASP A 82 -9.43 -1.77 -6.87
C ASP A 82 -8.37 -1.44 -7.95
N GLY A 83 -8.69 -1.69 -9.22
CA GLY A 83 -7.83 -1.33 -10.34
C GLY A 83 -7.67 0.18 -10.55
N TYR A 84 -8.67 1.00 -10.21
CA TYR A 84 -8.55 2.45 -10.30
C TYR A 84 -7.77 3.07 -9.13
N CYS A 85 -8.06 2.65 -7.90
CA CYS A 85 -7.48 3.20 -6.67
C CYS A 85 -6.09 2.63 -6.38
N ASN A 86 -5.83 1.43 -6.88
CA ASN A 86 -4.51 0.81 -6.89
C ASN A 86 -4.17 0.38 -8.33
N PRO A 87 -4.02 1.34 -9.26
CA PRO A 87 -3.67 1.03 -10.63
C PRO A 87 -2.34 0.33 -10.57
N LYS A 88 -2.31 -0.96 -10.97
CA LYS A 88 -1.17 -1.88 -10.85
C LYS A 88 0.11 -1.07 -10.81
N ARG A 89 0.62 -0.76 -9.60
CA ARG A 89 1.90 -0.07 -9.50
C ARG A 89 2.84 -0.94 -10.28
N ASN A 90 3.47 -0.38 -11.32
CA ASN A 90 4.31 -1.18 -12.19
C ASN A 90 5.42 -1.74 -11.30
N GLU A 91 5.30 -3.01 -10.94
CA GLU A 91 6.18 -3.66 -9.97
C GLU A 91 7.63 -3.54 -10.41
N THR A 92 7.87 -3.56 -11.72
CA THR A 92 9.19 -3.32 -12.31
C THR A 92 9.70 -1.92 -11.98
N VAL A 93 8.86 -0.88 -12.07
CA VAL A 93 9.22 0.50 -11.71
C VAL A 93 9.45 0.66 -10.22
N GLU A 94 8.60 0.07 -9.38
CA GLU A 94 8.76 0.16 -7.92
C GLU A 94 10.03 -0.56 -7.46
N ARG A 95 10.27 -1.78 -7.97
CA ARG A 95 11.52 -2.51 -7.73
C ARG A 95 12.73 -1.77 -8.27
N TYR A 96 12.63 -1.14 -9.43
CA TYR A 96 13.69 -0.29 -9.97
C TYR A 96 13.99 0.88 -9.02
N ARG A 97 12.97 1.60 -8.54
CA ARG A 97 13.13 2.71 -7.58
C ARG A 97 13.80 2.25 -6.28
N PHE A 98 13.35 1.14 -5.71
CA PHE A 98 13.97 0.53 -4.52
C PHE A 98 15.43 0.18 -4.77
N ASN A 99 15.73 -0.50 -5.89
CA ASN A 99 17.08 -0.95 -6.21
C ASN A 99 18.04 0.21 -6.53
N MET A 100 17.54 1.32 -7.08
CA MET A 100 18.33 2.52 -7.37
C MET A 100 18.53 3.43 -6.15
N ARG A 101 17.85 3.16 -5.03
CA ARG A 101 17.86 4.04 -3.85
C ARG A 101 19.14 3.89 -3.00
N ASN A 102 20.08 4.81 -3.14
CA ASN A 102 21.27 4.90 -2.29
C ASN A 102 21.15 6.07 -1.30
N GLN A 103 21.82 5.99 -0.14
CA GLN A 103 21.82 7.06 0.86
C GLN A 103 22.40 8.34 0.26
N ASN A 104 21.71 9.46 0.42
CA ASN A 104 22.20 10.77 -0.03
C ASN A 104 23.30 11.30 0.92
N ARG A 105 24.19 12.18 0.44
CA ARG A 105 25.33 12.70 1.22
C ARG A 105 24.96 13.31 2.57
N GLU A 106 23.82 14.00 2.62
CA GLU A 106 23.33 14.70 3.82
C GLU A 106 22.20 13.95 4.52
N GLU A 107 21.86 12.76 4.04
CA GLU A 107 20.77 11.99 4.60
C GLU A 107 21.22 11.18 5.81
N THR A 108 20.48 11.31 6.90
CA THR A 108 20.70 10.47 8.08
C THR A 108 20.36 9.01 7.77
N PHE A 109 21.06 8.08 8.43
CA PHE A 109 20.78 6.66 8.28
C PHE A 109 19.32 6.31 8.62
N ASP A 110 18.77 6.89 9.69
CA ASP A 110 17.38 6.62 10.11
C ASP A 110 16.38 7.03 9.03
N LYS A 111 16.60 8.18 8.37
CA LYS A 111 15.79 8.62 7.22
C LYS A 111 15.97 7.67 6.04
N TYR A 112 17.20 7.29 5.71
CA TYR A 112 17.48 6.34 4.64
C TYR A 112 16.74 5.01 4.81
N VAL A 113 16.82 4.42 6.01
CA VAL A 113 16.12 3.16 6.33
C VAL A 113 14.61 3.33 6.25
N THR A 114 14.08 4.45 6.72
CA THR A 114 12.64 4.75 6.65
C THR A 114 12.17 4.78 5.19
N GLU A 115 12.90 5.48 4.31
CA GLU A 115 12.58 5.53 2.88
C GLU A 115 12.67 4.15 2.22
N LEU A 116 13.66 3.33 2.56
CA LEU A 116 13.74 1.95 2.06
C LEU A 116 12.54 1.10 2.50
N LYS A 117 12.10 1.24 3.77
CA LYS A 117 10.92 0.56 4.29
C LYS A 117 9.64 1.00 3.60
N ILE A 118 9.52 2.27 3.20
CA ILE A 118 8.38 2.77 2.43
C ILE A 118 8.41 2.19 1.02
N LEU A 119 9.53 2.31 0.30
CA LEU A 119 9.65 1.85 -1.09
C LEU A 119 9.41 0.34 -1.24
N VAL A 120 9.86 -0.46 -0.27
CA VAL A 120 9.73 -1.92 -0.38
C VAL A 120 8.27 -2.39 -0.28
N THR A 121 7.37 -1.61 0.34
CA THR A 121 5.95 -1.98 0.54
C THR A 121 5.20 -2.21 -0.78
N THR A 122 5.66 -1.59 -1.86
CA THR A 122 5.03 -1.67 -3.19
C THR A 122 5.80 -2.52 -4.18
N CYS A 123 6.86 -3.20 -3.73
CA CYS A 123 7.73 -4.02 -4.56
C CYS A 123 7.29 -5.49 -4.67
N ASN A 124 6.26 -5.92 -3.92
CA ASN A 124 5.78 -7.31 -3.90
C ASN A 124 6.89 -8.35 -3.65
N TYR A 125 7.84 -8.08 -2.75
CA TYR A 125 8.91 -9.03 -2.43
C TYR A 125 8.49 -10.14 -1.45
N GLY A 126 7.30 -10.04 -0.85
CA GLY A 126 6.77 -11.04 0.08
C GLY A 126 7.72 -11.29 1.25
N ALA A 127 8.00 -12.56 1.54
CA ALA A 127 8.85 -12.98 2.66
C ALA A 127 10.30 -12.45 2.58
N LEU A 128 10.76 -11.99 1.42
CA LEU A 128 12.12 -11.48 1.24
C LEU A 128 12.29 -10.00 1.65
N GLN A 129 11.20 -9.31 1.98
CA GLN A 129 11.19 -7.87 2.22
C GLN A 129 12.29 -7.39 3.19
N GLU A 130 12.43 -8.02 4.36
CA GLU A 130 13.43 -7.60 5.35
C GLU A 130 14.87 -7.88 4.89
N SER A 131 15.10 -9.03 4.25
CA SER A 131 16.42 -9.39 3.72
C SER A 131 16.88 -8.43 2.63
N LEU A 132 15.96 -7.97 1.78
CA LEU A 132 16.25 -7.03 0.71
C LEU A 132 16.48 -5.62 1.25
N ILE A 133 15.77 -5.18 2.30
CA ILE A 133 16.10 -3.92 2.98
C ILE A 133 17.53 -3.99 3.54
N ARG A 134 17.88 -5.07 4.23
CA ARG A 134 19.25 -5.28 4.76
C ARG A 134 20.29 -5.18 3.65
N ASP A 135 20.10 -5.92 2.55
CA ASP A 135 21.05 -5.93 1.43
C ASP A 135 21.16 -4.53 0.81
N LYS A 136 20.03 -3.85 0.66
CA LYS A 136 20.02 -2.50 0.09
C LYS A 136 20.70 -1.47 0.98
N ILE A 137 20.58 -1.59 2.31
CA ILE A 137 21.36 -0.78 3.25
C ILE A 137 22.86 -0.98 2.99
N ILE A 138 23.34 -2.22 2.94
CA ILE A 138 24.76 -2.51 2.74
C ILE A 138 25.27 -1.95 1.40
N CYS A 139 24.50 -2.15 0.32
CA CYS A 139 24.89 -1.68 -1.00
C CYS A 139 24.85 -0.16 -1.15
N GLY A 140 23.93 0.52 -0.46
CA GLY A 140 23.63 1.93 -0.70
C GLY A 140 24.11 2.91 0.37
N ILE A 141 24.69 2.44 1.48
CA ILE A 141 25.16 3.30 2.57
C ILE A 141 26.43 4.09 2.18
N GLN A 142 26.48 5.36 2.58
CA GLN A 142 27.65 6.23 2.35
C GLN A 142 28.83 5.85 3.24
N ASP A 143 28.56 5.50 4.49
CA ASP A 143 29.59 5.13 5.48
C ASP A 143 30.26 3.80 5.11
N SER A 144 31.46 3.88 4.54
CA SER A 144 32.27 2.74 4.13
C SER A 144 32.74 1.90 5.31
N HIS A 145 33.07 2.50 6.45
CA HIS A 145 33.49 1.79 7.66
C HIS A 145 32.35 0.98 8.26
N LEU A 146 31.16 1.57 8.33
CA LEU A 146 29.96 0.87 8.77
C LEU A 146 29.63 -0.29 7.84
N ARG A 147 29.73 -0.09 6.53
CA ARG A 147 29.53 -1.14 5.53
C ARG A 147 30.48 -2.32 5.75
N GLU A 148 31.77 -2.05 5.90
CA GLU A 148 32.78 -3.09 6.18
C GLU A 148 32.50 -3.84 7.47
N ARG A 149 32.06 -3.15 8.52
CA ARG A 149 31.68 -3.80 9.78
C ARG A 149 30.46 -4.70 9.62
N LEU A 150 29.43 -4.23 8.92
CA LEU A 150 28.22 -5.03 8.64
C LEU A 150 28.55 -6.30 7.84
N LEU A 151 29.45 -6.20 6.85
CA LEU A 151 29.89 -7.34 6.04
C LEU A 151 30.65 -8.43 6.84
N ARG A 152 31.13 -8.12 8.05
CA ARG A 152 31.78 -9.10 8.94
C ARG A 152 30.81 -9.82 9.88
N VAL A 153 29.56 -9.36 9.97
CA VAL A 153 28.56 -9.96 10.86
C VAL A 153 27.99 -11.23 10.21
N ILE A 154 28.24 -12.37 10.83
CA ILE A 154 27.64 -13.66 10.42
C ILE A 154 26.14 -13.64 10.73
N ASP A 155 25.33 -14.18 9.82
CA ASP A 155 23.87 -14.23 9.92
C ASP A 155 23.25 -12.85 10.21
N LEU A 156 23.74 -11.84 9.50
CA LEU A 156 23.22 -10.49 9.59
C LEU A 156 21.75 -10.48 9.14
N ASP A 157 20.86 -10.10 10.04
CA ASP A 157 19.46 -9.79 9.75
C ASP A 157 19.23 -8.27 9.84
N LEU A 158 18.04 -7.81 9.44
CA LEU A 158 17.72 -6.39 9.48
C LEU A 158 17.80 -5.82 10.91
N PRO A 159 17.25 -6.46 11.96
CA PRO A 159 17.41 -6.01 13.34
C PRO A 159 18.88 -5.81 13.78
N LYS A 160 19.75 -6.80 13.54
CA LYS A 160 21.18 -6.72 13.84
C LYS A 160 21.86 -5.61 13.06
N CYS A 161 21.49 -5.41 11.80
CA CYS A 161 22.00 -4.30 10.98
C CYS A 161 21.69 -2.94 11.61
N LEU A 162 20.45 -2.73 12.06
CA LEU A 162 20.03 -1.50 12.72
C LEU A 162 20.70 -1.30 14.10
N GLN A 163 20.92 -2.39 14.85
CA GLN A 163 21.62 -2.33 16.13
C GLN A 163 23.09 -1.91 15.95
N ASN A 164 23.78 -2.48 14.95
CA ASN A 164 25.16 -2.12 14.64
C ASN A 164 25.31 -0.62 14.36
N PHE A 165 24.38 -0.02 13.60
CA PHE A 165 24.37 1.44 13.38
C PHE A 165 24.25 2.23 14.70
N LYS A 166 23.36 1.83 15.60
CA LYS A 166 23.19 2.50 16.89
C LYS A 166 24.47 2.46 17.72
N SER A 167 25.18 1.32 17.72
CA SER A 167 26.45 1.16 18.45
C SER A 167 27.61 1.98 17.86
N SER A 168 27.59 2.33 16.57
CA SER A 168 28.59 3.26 16.00
C SER A 168 28.46 4.70 16.44
N ARG A 169 27.32 5.12 17.00
CA ARG A 169 27.12 6.50 17.48
C ARG A 169 27.62 6.72 18.91
N THR A 170 28.06 5.66 19.60
CA THR A 170 28.43 5.68 21.02
C THR A 170 29.94 5.63 21.26
N VAL A 171 30.75 5.84 20.22
CA VAL A 171 32.22 5.88 20.29
C VAL A 171 32.71 7.20 19.70
#